data_AF-A0A5J4YWQ1-F1
#
_entry.id   AF-A0A5J4YWQ1-F1
#
_cell.length_a   1.000
_cell.length_b   1.000
_cell.length_c   1.000
_cell.angle_alpha   90.00
_cell.angle_beta   90.00
_cell.angle_gamma   90.00
#
_symmetry.space_group_name_H-M   'P 1'
#
loop_
_entity.id
_entity.type
_entity.pdbx_description
1 polymer ?
#
loop_
_entity_poly.entity_id
_entity_poly.type
_entity_poly.pdbx_seq_one_letter_code
_entity_poly.pdbx_strand_id
1 'polypeptide(L)'
;MAIGICMPVTRAARGLGALLIGAIFAAVLFLGAYAQLSSRLVPKAYAGYPNVPCVACETIVNEMQELVRADAQRVRDMMVNSGSFRVGPDGKQRGVKKVPYAFSEDHVLSVLDRACLPMSSAFVTYSNPESQGGFNFRRLEQGADPDIELKQVPDLHRQLSYMCDSMLEAHEDALVDILRDETFGQTPTNICAQLFQLCTVDPKTDL
;
A
#
# COMPACT_ATOMS: atom_id res chain seq x y z
N MET A 1 59.73 28.01 -62.49
CA MET A 1 58.25 28.10 -62.38
C MET A 1 57.77 26.81 -61.72
N ALA A 2 57.50 26.85 -60.40
CA ALA A 2 56.67 25.90 -59.65
C ALA A 2 56.56 26.42 -58.22
N ILE A 3 55.33 26.75 -57.81
CA ILE A 3 54.95 27.34 -56.53
C ILE A 3 54.58 26.18 -55.60
N GLY A 4 55.24 26.05 -54.45
CA GLY A 4 54.87 25.10 -53.38
C GLY A 4 54.14 25.83 -52.26
N ILE A 5 52.87 25.46 -52.03
CA ILE A 5 51.98 26.05 -51.02
C ILE A 5 52.01 25.21 -49.73
N CYS A 6 51.99 25.91 -48.60
CA CYS A 6 51.84 25.44 -47.22
C CYS A 6 50.62 24.53 -46.98
N MET A 7 50.72 23.63 -45.98
CA MET A 7 49.63 23.39 -45.02
C MET A 7 50.16 23.06 -43.61
N PRO A 8 49.53 23.59 -42.53
CA PRO A 8 49.85 23.27 -41.14
C PRO A 8 48.99 22.12 -40.59
N VAL A 9 49.56 21.38 -39.64
CA VAL A 9 48.92 20.29 -38.87
C VAL A 9 48.13 20.87 -37.70
N THR A 10 46.83 20.56 -37.60
CA THR A 10 45.98 20.88 -36.43
C THR A 10 45.85 19.65 -35.50
N ARG A 11 45.97 19.91 -34.19
CA ARG A 11 45.94 18.93 -33.10
C ARG A 11 44.54 18.87 -32.49
N ALA A 12 43.87 17.73 -32.55
CA ALA A 12 42.49 17.55 -32.08
C ALA A 12 42.39 17.01 -30.63
N ALA A 13 41.52 17.68 -29.86
CA ALA A 13 40.59 17.21 -28.81
C ALA A 13 40.97 16.04 -27.87
N ARG A 14 41.13 16.35 -26.57
CA ARG A 14 40.93 15.42 -25.44
C ARG A 14 40.18 16.17 -24.33
N GLY A 15 38.93 15.80 -24.03
CA GLY A 15 38.20 16.45 -22.92
C GLY A 15 36.73 16.08 -22.69
N LEU A 16 36.06 15.29 -23.54
CA LEU A 16 34.60 15.09 -23.44
C LEU A 16 34.14 13.75 -22.82
N GLY A 17 35.04 12.80 -22.58
CA GLY A 17 34.66 11.43 -22.17
C GLY A 17 34.39 11.20 -20.67
N ALA A 18 35.02 11.99 -19.79
CA ALA A 18 34.99 11.71 -18.35
C ALA A 18 33.70 12.18 -17.65
N LEU A 19 33.04 13.23 -18.16
CA LEU A 19 31.83 13.79 -17.56
C LEU A 19 30.58 12.92 -17.80
N LEU A 20 30.49 12.26 -18.96
CA LEU A 20 29.35 11.41 -19.30
C LEU A 20 29.33 10.12 -18.47
N ILE A 21 30.51 9.54 -18.19
CA ILE A 21 30.60 8.29 -17.42
C ILE A 21 30.19 8.52 -15.96
N GLY A 22 30.58 9.65 -15.36
CA GLY A 22 30.19 10.01 -13.99
C GLY A 22 28.68 10.22 -13.82
N ALA A 23 28.03 10.86 -14.79
CA ALA A 23 26.58 11.10 -14.77
C ALA A 23 25.78 9.79 -14.91
N ILE A 24 26.24 8.86 -15.76
CA ILE A 24 25.61 7.54 -15.92
C ILE A 24 25.75 6.71 -14.65
N PHE A 25 26.93 6.71 -14.02
CA PHE A 25 27.16 5.97 -12.78
C PHE A 25 26.28 6.48 -11.63
N ALA A 26 26.11 7.81 -11.52
CA ALA A 26 25.20 8.40 -10.53
C ALA A 26 23.74 8.01 -10.81
N ALA A 27 23.28 8.07 -12.07
CA ALA A 27 21.92 7.68 -12.43
C ALA A 27 21.62 6.20 -12.15
N VAL A 28 22.57 5.30 -12.40
CA VAL A 28 22.44 3.85 -12.11
C VAL A 28 22.38 3.60 -10.60
N LEU A 29 23.16 4.32 -9.79
CA LEU A 29 23.10 4.21 -8.33
C LEU A 29 21.78 4.75 -7.76
N PHE A 30 21.27 5.86 -8.30
CA PHE A 30 19.97 6.41 -7.90
C PHE A 30 18.79 5.50 -8.28
N LEU A 31 18.83 4.86 -9.46
CA LEU A 31 17.80 3.90 -9.87
C LEU A 31 17.91 2.56 -9.11
N GLY A 32 19.13 2.09 -8.84
CA GLY A 32 19.37 0.86 -8.09
C GLY A 32 18.90 0.94 -6.63
N ALA A 33 19.06 2.10 -5.98
CA ALA A 33 18.54 2.33 -4.64
C ALA A 33 17.00 2.42 -4.60
N TYR A 34 16.37 2.98 -5.65
CA TYR A 34 14.91 3.06 -5.74
C TYR A 34 14.26 1.68 -5.88
N ALA A 35 14.85 0.79 -6.67
CA ALA A 35 14.33 -0.57 -6.88
C ALA A 35 14.48 -1.49 -5.65
N GLN A 36 15.44 -1.20 -4.76
CA GLN A 36 15.65 -2.00 -3.54
C GLN A 36 14.69 -1.65 -2.40
N LEU A 37 14.03 -0.49 -2.46
CA LEU A 37 13.14 -0.03 -1.40
C LEU A 37 11.74 -0.65 -1.51
N SER A 38 11.25 -0.92 -2.72
CA SER A 38 9.92 -1.50 -2.95
C SER A 38 9.82 -3.02 -2.71
N SER A 39 10.95 -3.72 -2.64
CA SER A 39 10.95 -5.20 -2.54
C SER A 39 10.69 -5.74 -1.12
N ARG A 40 10.52 -4.88 -0.11
CA ARG A 40 10.40 -5.32 1.29
C ARG A 40 9.01 -5.78 1.72
N LEU A 41 7.99 -5.55 0.90
CA LEU A 41 6.60 -5.83 1.28
C LEU A 41 6.19 -7.29 1.18
N VAL A 42 6.96 -8.17 0.52
CA VAL A 42 6.57 -9.59 0.38
C VAL A 42 7.35 -10.46 1.38
N PRO A 43 6.70 -10.98 2.43
CA PRO A 43 7.30 -11.97 3.32
C PRO A 43 7.83 -13.18 2.54
N LYS A 44 9.06 -13.60 2.86
CA LYS A 44 9.75 -14.74 2.22
C LYS A 44 8.98 -16.06 2.30
N ALA A 45 8.03 -16.17 3.22
CA ALA A 45 7.24 -17.37 3.45
C ALA A 45 6.02 -17.53 2.51
N TYR A 46 5.72 -16.53 1.69
CA TYR A 46 4.79 -16.67 0.56
C TYR A 46 5.46 -17.20 -0.73
N ALA A 47 6.73 -17.59 -0.65
CA ALA A 47 7.46 -18.20 -1.75
C ALA A 47 6.77 -19.52 -2.18
N GLY A 48 6.18 -19.53 -3.37
CA GLY A 48 5.47 -20.69 -3.94
C GLY A 48 3.96 -20.50 -4.10
N TYR A 49 3.37 -19.42 -3.55
CA TYR A 49 1.95 -19.11 -3.71
C TYR A 49 1.76 -17.70 -4.28
N PRO A 50 1.60 -17.56 -5.61
CA PRO A 50 1.65 -16.26 -6.28
C PRO A 50 0.49 -15.33 -5.88
N ASN A 51 -0.65 -15.87 -5.46
CA ASN A 51 -1.84 -15.09 -5.10
C ASN A 51 -1.85 -14.63 -3.63
N VAL A 52 -1.05 -15.25 -2.75
CA VAL A 52 -1.16 -15.02 -1.31
C VAL A 52 -0.81 -13.59 -0.88
N PRO A 53 0.23 -12.92 -1.42
CA PRO A 53 0.52 -11.52 -1.06
C PRO A 53 -0.65 -10.57 -1.38
N CYS A 54 -1.31 -10.78 -2.53
CA CYS A 54 -2.48 -10.01 -2.93
C CYS A 54 -3.65 -10.24 -1.96
N VAL A 55 -4.06 -11.50 -1.79
CA VAL A 55 -5.19 -11.88 -0.92
C VAL A 55 -4.95 -11.44 0.54
N ALA A 56 -3.71 -11.52 1.01
CA ALA A 56 -3.37 -11.09 2.35
C ALA A 56 -3.49 -9.56 2.50
N CYS A 57 -3.04 -8.78 1.49
CA CYS A 57 -3.25 -7.34 1.47
C CYS A 57 -4.74 -6.99 1.45
N GLU A 58 -5.52 -7.65 0.60
CA GLU A 58 -6.97 -7.42 0.50
C GLU A 58 -7.66 -7.71 1.83
N THR A 59 -7.25 -8.78 2.52
CA THR A 59 -7.77 -9.14 3.84
C THR A 59 -7.51 -8.05 4.87
N ILE A 60 -6.30 -7.48 4.88
CA ILE A 60 -5.91 -6.39 5.79
C ILE A 60 -6.69 -5.12 5.49
N VAL A 61 -6.74 -4.72 4.22
CA VAL A 61 -7.47 -3.50 3.79
C VAL A 61 -8.96 -3.65 4.06
N ASN A 62 -9.53 -4.83 3.79
CA ASN A 62 -10.93 -5.12 4.09
C ASN A 62 -11.20 -5.04 5.59
N GLU A 63 -10.30 -5.57 6.44
CA GLU A 63 -10.44 -5.44 7.90
C GLU A 63 -10.44 -3.97 8.34
N MET A 64 -9.57 -3.12 7.78
CA MET A 64 -9.58 -1.68 8.06
C MET A 64 -10.92 -1.03 7.69
N GLN A 65 -11.42 -1.30 6.48
CA GLN A 65 -12.70 -0.77 6.02
C GLN A 65 -13.87 -1.25 6.91
N GLU A 66 -13.89 -2.53 7.27
CA GLU A 66 -14.91 -3.11 8.14
C GLU A 66 -14.90 -2.49 9.55
N LEU A 67 -13.71 -2.22 10.11
CA LEU A 67 -13.60 -1.54 11.40
C LEU A 67 -14.17 -0.12 11.34
N VAL A 68 -13.87 0.65 10.28
CA VAL A 68 -14.46 1.99 10.09
C VAL A 68 -15.98 1.89 9.92
N ARG A 69 -16.48 0.95 9.09
CA ARG A 69 -17.92 0.73 8.87
C ARG A 69 -18.65 0.36 10.16
N ALA A 70 -18.10 -0.57 10.94
CA ALA A 70 -18.67 -1.01 12.21
C ALA A 70 -18.75 0.14 13.22
N ASP A 71 -17.70 0.98 13.28
CA ASP A 71 -17.70 2.14 14.15
C ASP A 71 -18.67 3.22 13.67
N ALA A 72 -18.73 3.48 12.36
CA ALA A 72 -19.71 4.39 11.75
C ALA A 72 -21.15 4.01 12.09
N GLN A 73 -21.48 2.72 12.11
CA GLN A 73 -22.80 2.25 12.56
C GLN A 73 -23.06 2.54 14.03
N ARG A 74 -22.05 2.36 14.89
CA ARG A 74 -22.17 2.57 16.36
C ARG A 74 -22.28 4.04 16.74
N VAL A 75 -21.59 4.92 16.02
CA VAL A 75 -21.48 6.38 16.32
C VAL A 75 -22.11 7.27 15.25
N ARG A 76 -23.10 6.75 14.51
CA ARG A 76 -23.70 7.38 13.32
C ARG A 76 -24.17 8.84 13.49
N ASP A 77 -24.59 9.23 14.68
CA ASP A 77 -25.11 10.58 14.97
C ASP A 77 -24.04 11.50 15.59
N MET A 78 -22.82 11.01 15.79
CA MET A 78 -21.71 11.75 16.40
C MET A 78 -20.93 12.55 15.35
N MET A 79 -20.99 13.87 15.45
CA MET A 79 -20.28 14.79 14.56
C MET A 79 -19.16 15.50 15.32
N VAL A 80 -17.99 15.63 14.69
CA VAL A 80 -16.82 16.34 15.24
C VAL A 80 -16.36 17.46 14.33
N ASN A 81 -15.71 18.46 14.90
CA ASN A 81 -15.07 19.53 14.16
C ASN A 81 -13.73 19.03 13.59
N SER A 82 -13.51 19.19 12.29
CA SER A 82 -12.29 18.81 11.59
C SER A 82 -11.75 19.99 10.77
N GLY A 83 -10.43 20.10 10.66
CA GLY A 83 -9.75 21.14 9.88
C GLY A 83 -9.01 22.17 10.74
N SER A 84 -8.91 23.41 10.25
CA SER A 84 -8.08 24.44 10.87
C SER A 84 -8.80 25.18 12.01
N PHE A 85 -8.32 25.01 13.22
CA PHE A 85 -8.79 25.74 14.42
C PHE A 85 -8.15 27.13 14.58
N ARG A 86 -7.32 27.57 13.61
CA ARG A 86 -6.68 28.89 13.67
C ARG A 86 -7.71 30.00 13.57
N VAL A 87 -7.68 30.92 14.53
CA VAL A 87 -8.53 32.10 14.59
C VAL A 87 -7.91 33.21 13.74
N GLY A 88 -8.68 33.76 12.81
CA GLY A 88 -8.27 34.89 11.99
C GLY A 88 -8.25 36.21 12.77
N PRO A 89 -7.68 37.28 12.18
CA PRO A 89 -7.66 38.61 12.79
C PRO A 89 -9.06 39.23 12.98
N ASP A 90 -10.09 38.67 12.34
CA ASP A 90 -11.50 39.00 12.53
C ASP A 90 -12.15 38.25 13.72
N GLY A 91 -11.38 37.48 14.48
CA GLY A 91 -11.86 36.65 15.58
C GLY A 91 -12.63 35.40 15.13
N LYS A 92 -12.70 35.12 13.83
CA LYS A 92 -13.42 33.94 13.29
C LYS A 92 -12.45 32.80 12.97
N GLN A 93 -12.84 31.58 13.29
CA GLN A 93 -12.13 30.38 12.84
C GLN A 93 -12.57 30.04 11.41
N ARG A 94 -11.61 29.98 10.49
CA ARG A 94 -11.86 29.61 9.09
C ARG A 94 -11.27 28.24 8.82
N GLY A 95 -12.03 27.40 8.12
CA GLY A 95 -11.60 26.05 7.73
C GLY A 95 -11.94 24.93 8.70
N VAL A 96 -12.83 25.18 9.68
CA VAL A 96 -13.46 24.11 10.48
C VAL A 96 -14.71 23.62 9.77
N LYS A 97 -14.79 22.33 9.49
CA LYS A 97 -15.99 21.64 8.99
C LYS A 97 -16.48 20.61 10.00
N LYS A 98 -17.78 20.36 10.05
CA LYS A 98 -18.32 19.21 10.80
C LYS A 98 -18.27 17.97 9.91
N VAL A 99 -17.69 16.90 10.43
CA VAL A 99 -17.63 15.57 9.78
C VAL A 99 -18.11 14.50 10.77
N PRO A 100 -18.63 13.36 10.31
CA PRO A 100 -18.93 12.25 11.22
C PRO A 100 -17.66 11.76 11.91
N TYR A 101 -17.78 11.41 13.19
CA TYR A 101 -16.63 10.98 14.00
C TYR A 101 -15.88 9.80 13.38
N ALA A 102 -16.60 8.82 12.84
CA ALA A 102 -16.01 7.62 12.24
C ALA A 102 -15.09 7.90 11.03
N PHE A 103 -15.24 9.04 10.36
CA PHE A 103 -14.42 9.44 9.21
C PHE A 103 -13.49 10.63 9.53
N SER A 104 -13.38 10.97 10.81
CA SER A 104 -12.39 11.93 11.28
C SER A 104 -10.99 11.30 11.23
N GLU A 105 -9.98 12.12 10.95
CA GLU A 105 -8.58 11.69 10.86
C GLU A 105 -8.12 10.96 12.12
N ASP A 106 -8.38 11.56 13.29
CA ASP A 106 -8.05 10.97 14.59
C ASP A 106 -8.69 9.58 14.79
N HIS A 107 -9.93 9.40 14.32
CA HIS A 107 -10.60 8.12 14.42
C HIS A 107 -9.99 7.08 13.49
N VAL A 108 -9.72 7.47 12.23
CA VAL A 108 -9.14 6.57 11.24
C VAL A 108 -7.73 6.14 11.66
N LEU A 109 -6.92 7.03 12.21
CA LEU A 109 -5.63 6.68 12.82
C LEU A 109 -5.80 5.62 13.93
N SER A 110 -6.78 5.81 14.82
CA SER A 110 -7.10 4.82 15.86
C SER A 110 -7.59 3.48 15.29
N VAL A 111 -8.20 3.47 14.10
CA VAL A 111 -8.56 2.23 13.39
C VAL A 111 -7.31 1.55 12.85
N LEU A 112 -6.40 2.30 12.22
CA LEU A 112 -5.14 1.75 11.70
C LEU A 112 -4.31 1.10 12.81
N ASP A 113 -4.19 1.73 13.98
CA ASP A 113 -3.46 1.19 15.15
C ASP A 113 -3.94 -0.20 15.60
N ARG A 114 -5.23 -0.49 15.43
CA ARG A 114 -5.85 -1.75 15.89
C ARG A 114 -6.16 -2.73 14.78
N ALA A 115 -6.10 -2.32 13.52
CA ALA A 115 -6.41 -3.16 12.35
C ALA A 115 -5.47 -4.36 12.21
N CYS A 116 -4.23 -4.25 12.72
CA CYS A 116 -3.28 -5.36 12.68
C CYS A 116 -3.45 -6.38 13.82
N LEU A 117 -4.21 -6.06 14.87
CA LEU A 117 -4.40 -6.98 16.02
C LEU A 117 -5.05 -8.31 15.59
N PRO A 118 -6.14 -8.33 14.80
CA PRO A 118 -6.78 -9.56 14.36
C PRO A 118 -5.86 -10.45 13.50
N MET A 119 -4.87 -9.87 12.80
CA MET A 119 -3.93 -10.63 11.96
C MET A 119 -3.09 -11.63 12.74
N SER A 120 -2.92 -11.39 14.05
CA SER A 120 -2.11 -12.23 14.94
C SER A 120 -2.79 -13.52 15.40
N SER A 121 -4.13 -13.62 15.30
CA SER A 121 -4.84 -14.78 15.86
C SER A 121 -6.22 -15.07 15.26
N ALA A 122 -6.86 -14.11 14.59
CA ALA A 122 -8.24 -14.22 14.18
C ALA A 122 -8.43 -14.80 12.76
N PHE A 123 -7.36 -14.96 11.98
CA PHE A 123 -7.45 -15.38 10.58
C PHE A 123 -6.85 -16.76 10.33
N VAL A 124 -7.50 -17.53 9.47
CA VAL A 124 -7.02 -18.83 9.00
C VAL A 124 -7.02 -18.90 7.49
N THR A 125 -6.09 -19.68 6.96
CA THR A 125 -6.04 -20.01 5.53
C THR A 125 -7.00 -21.12 5.18
N TYR A 126 -7.67 -20.96 4.04
CA TYR A 126 -8.52 -21.99 3.46
C TYR A 126 -8.33 -22.07 1.94
N SER A 127 -8.74 -23.20 1.37
CA SER A 127 -8.84 -23.38 -0.08
C SER A 127 -10.31 -23.58 -0.44
N ASN A 128 -10.74 -22.99 -1.55
CA ASN A 128 -12.00 -23.34 -2.20
C ASN A 128 -11.71 -23.80 -3.65
N PRO A 129 -12.64 -24.46 -4.34
CA PRO A 129 -12.45 -24.88 -5.73
C PRO A 129 -12.14 -23.71 -6.68
N GLU A 130 -12.60 -22.50 -6.33
CA GLU A 130 -12.44 -21.27 -7.10
C GLU A 130 -11.03 -20.69 -7.00
N SER A 131 -10.25 -21.03 -5.95
CA SER A 131 -8.93 -20.45 -5.72
C SER A 131 -7.83 -20.94 -6.67
N GLN A 132 -8.15 -21.82 -7.63
CA GLN A 132 -7.21 -22.36 -8.64
C GLN A 132 -5.86 -22.85 -8.05
N GLY A 133 -5.90 -23.43 -6.84
CA GLY A 133 -4.71 -23.93 -6.13
C GLY A 133 -4.01 -22.90 -5.22
N GLY A 134 -4.55 -21.69 -5.11
CA GLY A 134 -4.16 -20.67 -4.14
C GLY A 134 -4.90 -20.78 -2.81
N PHE A 135 -4.46 -20.01 -1.81
CA PHE A 135 -5.14 -19.89 -0.51
C PHE A 135 -5.87 -18.56 -0.38
N ASN A 136 -6.94 -18.57 0.41
CA ASN A 136 -7.69 -17.41 0.88
C ASN A 136 -7.62 -17.30 2.41
N PHE A 137 -7.97 -16.14 2.97
CA PHE A 137 -8.03 -15.91 4.42
C PHE A 137 -9.46 -15.68 4.87
N ARG A 138 -9.84 -16.22 6.02
CA ARG A 138 -11.14 -15.96 6.66
C ARG A 138 -10.99 -15.84 8.17
N ARG A 139 -11.95 -15.16 8.80
CA ARG A 139 -11.98 -15.07 10.26
C ARG A 139 -12.37 -16.43 10.87
N LEU A 140 -11.75 -16.81 11.98
CA LEU A 140 -12.08 -18.03 12.74
C LEU A 140 -13.55 -18.08 13.19
N GLU A 141 -14.11 -16.92 13.51
CA GLU A 141 -15.49 -16.79 14.01
C GLU A 141 -16.56 -16.92 12.91
N GLN A 142 -16.17 -16.81 11.63
CA GLN A 142 -17.05 -17.20 10.53
C GLN A 142 -17.18 -18.72 10.62
N GLY A 143 -18.38 -19.22 10.95
CA GLY A 143 -18.62 -20.62 11.35
C GLY A 143 -18.16 -21.69 10.36
N ALA A 144 -18.20 -22.96 10.77
CA ALA A 144 -17.75 -24.07 9.93
C ALA A 144 -18.59 -24.18 8.64
N ASP A 145 -17.96 -23.94 7.51
CA ASP A 145 -18.52 -24.20 6.18
C ASP A 145 -18.04 -25.60 5.77
N PRO A 146 -18.95 -26.56 5.51
CA PRO A 146 -18.57 -27.93 5.16
C PRO A 146 -17.75 -28.03 3.87
N ASP A 147 -17.82 -27.03 2.98
CA ASP A 147 -17.11 -27.03 1.70
C ASP A 147 -15.71 -26.39 1.77
N ILE A 148 -15.31 -25.91 2.95
CA ILE A 148 -14.04 -25.20 3.17
C ILE A 148 -13.02 -26.13 3.86
N GLU A 149 -11.97 -26.48 3.12
CA GLU A 149 -10.81 -27.15 3.71
C GLU A 149 -9.88 -26.11 4.35
N LEU A 150 -9.79 -26.12 5.68
CA LEU A 150 -8.80 -25.33 6.41
C LEU A 150 -7.40 -25.86 6.14
N LYS A 151 -6.51 -24.97 5.70
CA LYS A 151 -5.09 -25.27 5.53
C LYS A 151 -4.31 -24.56 6.61
N GLN A 152 -3.30 -25.22 7.15
CA GLN A 152 -2.36 -24.57 8.07
C GLN A 152 -1.15 -24.11 7.27
N VAL A 153 -1.04 -22.80 7.06
CA VAL A 153 0.21 -22.19 6.60
C VAL A 153 1.11 -21.95 7.82
N PRO A 154 2.33 -22.52 7.86
CA PRO A 154 3.27 -22.24 8.94
C PRO A 154 3.55 -20.75 9.06
N ASP A 155 3.66 -20.26 10.30
CA ASP A 155 3.94 -18.85 10.61
C ASP A 155 2.94 -17.83 10.00
N LEU A 156 1.74 -18.26 9.61
CA LEU A 156 0.73 -17.42 8.97
C LEU A 156 0.49 -16.11 9.73
N HIS A 157 0.13 -16.23 10.99
CA HIS A 157 -0.22 -15.10 11.86
C HIS A 157 0.94 -14.11 11.98
N ARG A 158 2.18 -14.62 12.14
CA ARG A 158 3.37 -13.78 12.20
C ARG A 158 3.57 -13.01 10.90
N GLN A 159 3.38 -13.66 9.75
CA GLN A 159 3.55 -13.03 8.45
C GLN A 159 2.46 -11.98 8.18
N LEU A 160 1.21 -12.29 8.52
CA LEU A 160 0.08 -11.40 8.32
C LEU A 160 0.21 -10.16 9.21
N SER A 161 0.61 -10.33 10.48
CA SER A 161 0.94 -9.21 11.37
C SER A 161 2.09 -8.38 10.80
N TYR A 162 3.22 -8.99 10.45
CA TYR A 162 4.37 -8.27 9.89
C TYR A 162 4.02 -7.47 8.63
N MET A 163 3.23 -8.06 7.73
CA MET A 163 2.82 -7.39 6.50
C MET A 163 1.87 -6.22 6.80
N CYS A 164 0.93 -6.39 7.72
CA CYS A 164 0.05 -5.31 8.16
C CYS A 164 0.85 -4.15 8.75
N ASP A 165 1.78 -4.43 9.68
CA ASP A 165 2.65 -3.43 10.28
C ASP A 165 3.48 -2.71 9.19
N SER A 166 4.06 -3.47 8.25
CA SER A 166 4.84 -2.91 7.13
C SER A 166 4.00 -2.03 6.20
N MET A 167 2.73 -2.39 5.97
CA MET A 167 1.80 -1.61 5.14
C MET A 167 1.45 -0.28 5.80
N LEU A 168 1.18 -0.31 7.12
CA LEU A 168 0.93 0.91 7.90
C LEU A 168 2.15 1.83 7.91
N GLU A 169 3.32 1.29 8.26
CA GLU A 169 4.57 2.06 8.30
C GLU A 169 4.89 2.73 6.96
N ALA A 170 4.57 2.09 5.83
CA ALA A 170 4.89 2.60 4.51
C ALA A 170 3.85 3.60 3.97
N HIS A 171 2.58 3.45 4.34
CA HIS A 171 1.47 4.11 3.64
C HIS A 171 0.34 4.62 4.56
N GLU A 172 0.61 4.89 5.84
CA GLU A 172 -0.38 5.42 6.80
C GLU A 172 -1.16 6.62 6.24
N ASP A 173 -0.46 7.67 5.78
CA ASP A 173 -1.11 8.89 5.26
C ASP A 173 -2.08 8.59 4.10
N ALA A 174 -1.67 7.74 3.16
CA ALA A 174 -2.49 7.36 2.02
C ALA A 174 -3.70 6.52 2.44
N LEU A 175 -3.51 5.60 3.40
CA LEU A 175 -4.61 4.82 3.98
C LEU A 175 -5.60 5.71 4.73
N VAL A 176 -5.12 6.72 5.46
CA VAL A 176 -5.97 7.72 6.12
C VAL A 176 -6.84 8.44 5.10
N ASP A 177 -6.27 8.94 4.01
CA ASP A 177 -7.03 9.63 2.96
C ASP A 177 -8.10 8.73 2.33
N ILE A 178 -7.78 7.45 2.10
CA ILE A 178 -8.70 6.47 1.54
C ILE A 178 -9.83 6.13 2.51
N LEU A 179 -9.53 5.88 3.78
CA LEU A 179 -10.51 5.41 4.77
C LEU A 179 -11.43 6.51 5.31
N ARG A 180 -11.05 7.78 5.13
CA ARG A 180 -11.91 8.94 5.43
C ARG A 180 -12.99 9.17 4.39
N ASP A 181 -12.92 8.53 3.22
CA ASP A 181 -13.98 8.55 2.22
C ASP A 181 -15.13 7.62 2.66
N GLU A 182 -16.26 8.23 3.03
CA GLU A 182 -17.45 7.51 3.50
C GLU A 182 -18.02 6.53 2.46
N THR A 183 -17.73 6.75 1.17
CA THR A 183 -18.22 5.90 0.09
C THR A 183 -17.40 4.62 -0.06
N PHE A 184 -16.18 4.58 0.49
CA PHE A 184 -15.19 3.52 0.24
C PHE A 184 -15.10 3.17 -1.25
N GLY A 185 -15.01 4.19 -2.12
CA GLY A 185 -15.08 4.00 -3.58
C GLY A 185 -13.96 3.13 -4.16
N GLN A 186 -12.89 2.89 -3.40
CA GLN A 186 -11.80 1.98 -3.77
C GLN A 186 -11.98 0.61 -3.10
N THR A 187 -12.00 -0.44 -3.93
CA THR A 187 -12.01 -1.82 -3.47
C THR A 187 -10.66 -2.19 -2.83
N PRO A 188 -10.62 -3.18 -1.91
CA PRO A 188 -9.37 -3.69 -1.36
C PRO A 188 -8.36 -4.08 -2.45
N THR A 189 -8.81 -4.74 -3.53
CA THR A 189 -7.98 -5.10 -4.69
C THR A 189 -7.34 -3.87 -5.35
N ASN A 190 -8.11 -2.81 -5.57
CA ASN A 190 -7.60 -1.58 -6.19
C ASN A 190 -6.56 -0.90 -5.31
N ILE A 191 -6.79 -0.83 -4.00
CA ILE A 191 -5.83 -0.28 -3.03
C ILE A 191 -4.55 -1.12 -3.04
N CYS A 192 -4.68 -2.44 -3.00
CA CYS A 192 -3.55 -3.38 -3.02
C CYS A 192 -2.76 -3.37 -4.33
N ALA A 193 -3.41 -3.10 -5.46
CA ALA A 193 -2.74 -2.94 -6.75
C ALA A 193 -2.03 -1.59 -6.87
N GLN A 194 -2.67 -0.49 -6.49
CA GLN A 194 -2.16 0.86 -6.72
C GLN A 194 -1.14 1.30 -5.66
N LEU A 195 -1.43 1.05 -4.39
CA LEU A 195 -0.64 1.53 -3.26
C LEU A 195 0.51 0.57 -2.94
N PHE A 196 0.23 -0.73 -2.92
CA PHE A 196 1.17 -1.75 -2.48
C PHE A 196 1.78 -2.59 -3.62
N GLN A 197 1.23 -2.51 -4.83
CA GLN A 197 1.68 -3.27 -6.01
C GLN A 197 1.72 -4.79 -5.77
N LEU A 198 0.80 -5.30 -4.93
CA LEU A 198 0.72 -6.72 -4.56
C LEU A 198 -0.30 -7.49 -5.40
N CYS A 199 -1.24 -6.79 -6.03
CA CYS A 199 -2.32 -7.38 -6.83
C CYS A 199 -2.23 -6.95 -8.30
N THR A 200 -2.66 -7.84 -9.20
CA THR A 200 -3.03 -7.51 -10.57
C THR A 200 -4.53 -7.26 -10.63
N VAL A 201 -4.96 -6.15 -11.24
CA VAL A 201 -6.39 -5.90 -11.46
C VAL A 201 -6.82 -6.76 -12.64
N ASP A 202 -7.29 -7.97 -12.36
CA ASP A 202 -7.83 -8.86 -13.39
C ASP A 202 -9.30 -8.49 -13.66
N PRO A 203 -9.70 -8.17 -14.91
CA PRO A 203 -11.03 -7.65 -15.24
C PRO A 203 -12.18 -8.68 -15.12
N LYS A 204 -11.94 -9.84 -14.49
CA LYS A 204 -12.90 -10.95 -14.39
C LYS A 204 -13.43 -11.20 -12.98
N THR A 205 -12.92 -10.52 -11.96
CA THR A 205 -13.27 -10.81 -10.56
C THR A 205 -14.32 -9.84 -9.97
N ASP A 206 -14.80 -8.88 -10.77
CA ASP A 206 -15.82 -7.88 -10.37
C ASP A 206 -17.22 -8.19 -10.96
N LEU A 207 -17.68 -9.44 -10.91
CA LEU A 207 -19.04 -9.83 -11.31
C LEU A 207 -19.74 -10.74 -10.30
#